data_AF-A0A2E0TCI6-F1
#
_entry.id   AF-A0A2E0TCI6-F1
#
_cell.length_a   1.000
_cell.length_b   1.000
_cell.length_c   1.000
_cell.angle_alpha   90.00
_cell.angle_beta   90.00
_cell.angle_gamma   90.00
#
_symmetry.space_group_name_H-M   'P 1'
#
loop_
_entity.id
_entity.type
_entity.pdbx_description
1 polymer ?
#
loop_
_entity_poly.entity_id
_entity_poly.type
_entity_poly.pdbx_seq_one_letter_code
_entity_poly.pdbx_strand_id
1 'polypeptide(L)'
;MRAPALPLLVSLLACGDGGSSSGEILPAGSAVPSVAEVDPALAAQIDAEDQVEREVPRFGAFVDGERVEYWLLGEAPRTPMPAVVLCRDEGGTCEPIDHPLIVDALPGEEGYGPYLAIELAAVTERYAGERITSRAAVDAAVDRGLLEAPVALGAHAHCPIVHPDARLEGGEPPVPIHVRGMRADCFHIGRGTGRRGLGARVLESAGTVLVRNVYVLTREGEDAPLNEAMRNADLTGDGDQVDSNNLFGAGLGDADYTPLWQLVTVTVPADTGSIDTSMDEAVAEITADTQLFDVDELTYEITPKAGEVVEYALRETFLDCPIAP
;
A
#
# COMPACT_ATOMS: atom_id res chain seq x y z
N MET A 1 -31.70 27.11 51.10
CA MET A 1 -30.92 26.02 50.48
C MET A 1 -29.79 26.69 49.70
N ARG A 2 -28.54 26.39 50.05
CA ARG A 2 -27.33 27.05 49.53
C ARG A 2 -26.87 26.33 48.27
N ALA A 3 -26.63 27.08 47.19
CA ALA A 3 -26.00 26.58 45.97
C ALA A 3 -24.50 26.36 46.20
N PRO A 4 -23.88 25.31 45.63
CA PRO A 4 -22.43 25.16 45.67
C PRO A 4 -21.80 26.04 44.57
N ALA A 5 -20.69 26.70 44.93
CA ALA A 5 -19.88 27.50 44.05
C ALA A 5 -19.02 26.60 43.14
N LEU A 6 -19.00 26.91 41.83
CA LEU A 6 -18.04 26.36 40.87
C LEU A 6 -16.63 26.92 41.14
N PRO A 7 -15.56 26.11 41.14
CA PRO A 7 -14.21 26.63 41.05
C PRO A 7 -13.91 26.98 39.58
N LEU A 8 -13.58 28.24 39.31
CA LEU A 8 -12.87 28.63 38.10
C LEU A 8 -11.46 28.03 38.18
N LEU A 9 -11.17 27.03 37.35
CA LEU A 9 -9.79 26.67 37.02
C LEU A 9 -9.31 27.64 35.93
N VAL A 10 -8.44 28.57 36.33
CA VAL A 10 -7.62 29.37 35.42
C VAL A 10 -6.43 28.49 35.02
N SER A 11 -6.52 27.85 33.86
CA SER A 11 -5.35 27.23 33.22
C SER A 11 -4.52 28.35 32.59
N LEU A 12 -3.35 28.60 33.17
CA LEU A 12 -2.32 29.44 32.60
C LEU A 12 -1.85 28.84 31.28
N LEU A 13 -2.14 29.54 30.18
CA LEU A 13 -1.45 29.42 28.91
C LEU A 13 0.04 29.66 29.13
N ALA A 14 0.83 28.59 29.08
CA ALA A 14 2.26 28.70 28.83
C ALA A 14 2.45 28.92 27.33
N CYS A 15 2.44 30.19 26.89
CA CYS A 15 3.06 30.57 25.63
C CYS A 15 4.57 30.42 25.80
N GLY A 16 5.11 29.26 25.42
CA GLY A 16 6.55 29.05 25.27
C GLY A 16 7.00 29.65 23.94
N ASP A 17 7.80 30.71 24.03
CA ASP A 17 8.45 31.37 22.89
C ASP A 17 9.36 30.43 22.10
N GLY A 18 9.07 30.32 20.79
CA GLY A 18 9.94 30.13 19.63
C GLY A 18 11.45 29.91 19.83
N GLY A 19 11.83 28.79 20.43
CA GLY A 19 13.23 28.39 20.67
C GLY A 19 13.72 27.28 19.75
N SER A 20 14.29 27.68 18.60
CA SER A 20 15.29 26.94 17.79
C SER A 20 14.93 25.53 17.29
N SER A 21 14.57 25.47 16.01
CA SER A 21 14.51 24.30 15.10
C SER A 21 15.85 23.55 14.93
N SER A 22 16.80 23.67 15.86
CA SER A 22 18.17 23.13 15.74
C SER A 22 18.24 21.60 15.82
N GLY A 23 17.15 20.90 16.17
CA GLY A 23 17.12 19.44 16.31
C GLY A 23 16.52 18.67 15.13
N GLU A 24 15.87 19.34 14.17
CA GLU A 24 15.09 18.64 13.13
C GLU A 24 15.97 18.09 12.00
N ILE A 25 17.09 18.74 11.72
CA ILE A 25 18.08 18.31 10.72
C ILE A 25 19.29 17.75 11.44
N LEU A 26 19.58 16.47 11.23
CA LEU A 26 20.71 15.82 11.88
C LEU A 26 21.97 15.95 11.00
N PRO A 27 23.17 16.04 11.60
CA PRO A 27 24.41 15.95 10.87
C PRO A 27 24.52 14.71 9.97
N ALA A 28 25.37 14.81 8.95
CA ALA A 28 25.64 13.66 8.09
C ALA A 28 26.15 12.46 8.89
N GLY A 29 25.62 11.28 8.56
CA GLY A 29 25.97 10.03 9.25
C GLY A 29 25.39 9.86 10.65
N SER A 30 24.58 10.80 11.16
CA SER A 30 23.84 10.60 12.40
C SER A 30 22.98 9.35 12.34
N ALA A 31 23.00 8.58 13.43
CA ALA A 31 22.08 7.47 13.61
C ALA A 31 20.65 8.00 13.79
N VAL A 32 19.71 7.39 13.08
CA VAL A 32 18.28 7.65 13.24
C VAL A 32 17.70 6.46 13.99
N PRO A 33 17.17 6.65 15.20
CA PRO A 33 16.59 5.55 15.96
C PRO A 33 15.36 4.99 15.26
N SER A 34 15.16 3.69 15.36
CA SER A 34 13.91 3.07 14.91
C SER A 34 12.74 3.40 15.82
N VAL A 35 11.52 3.38 15.27
CA VAL A 35 10.29 3.55 16.05
C VAL A 35 10.25 2.57 17.23
N ALA A 36 10.61 1.30 17.01
CA ALA A 36 10.65 0.28 18.07
C ALA A 36 11.61 0.60 19.22
N GLU A 37 12.71 1.30 18.96
CA GLU A 37 13.70 1.65 19.99
C GLU A 37 13.27 2.82 20.87
N VAL A 38 12.57 3.81 20.31
CA VAL A 38 12.26 5.08 21.01
C VAL A 38 10.80 5.27 21.36
N ASP A 39 9.88 4.59 20.66
CA ASP A 39 8.44 4.66 20.91
C ASP A 39 7.79 3.28 20.78
N PRO A 40 7.82 2.46 21.86
CA PRO A 40 7.21 1.14 21.87
C PRO A 40 5.69 1.16 21.67
N ALA A 41 5.01 2.26 22.03
CA ALA A 41 3.57 2.37 21.82
C ALA A 41 3.25 2.53 20.34
N LEU A 42 4.03 3.34 19.64
CA LEU A 42 3.91 3.51 18.20
C LEU A 42 4.31 2.25 17.43
N ALA A 43 5.33 1.53 17.89
CA ALA A 43 5.70 0.23 17.32
C ALA A 43 4.57 -0.81 17.47
N ALA A 44 3.92 -0.85 18.63
CA ALA A 44 2.76 -1.72 18.86
C ALA A 44 1.55 -1.30 18.01
N GLN A 45 1.40 -0.01 17.71
CA GLN A 45 0.38 0.47 16.76
C GLN A 45 0.68 -0.01 15.34
N ILE A 46 1.91 0.10 14.86
CA ILE A 46 2.30 -0.44 13.54
C ILE A 46 1.95 -1.93 13.47
N ASP A 47 2.36 -2.72 14.46
CA ASP A 47 2.10 -4.16 14.49
C ASP A 47 0.61 -4.54 14.55
N ALA A 48 -0.24 -3.66 15.10
CA ALA A 48 -1.67 -3.89 15.19
C ALA A 48 -2.44 -3.45 13.93
N GLU A 49 -1.89 -2.47 13.19
CA GLU A 49 -2.62 -1.75 12.14
C GLU A 49 -1.97 -1.89 10.74
N ASP A 50 -0.81 -2.55 10.63
CA ASP A 50 -0.15 -2.82 9.34
C ASP A 50 -0.85 -3.88 8.49
N GLN A 51 -1.84 -4.59 9.09
CA GLN A 51 -2.71 -5.58 8.45
C GLN A 51 -1.98 -6.77 7.83
N VAL A 52 -0.70 -6.96 8.16
CA VAL A 52 0.10 -8.08 7.68
C VAL A 52 0.45 -9.02 8.81
N GLU A 53 0.46 -10.31 8.52
CA GLU A 53 1.11 -11.26 9.39
C GLU A 53 2.64 -11.12 9.28
N ARG A 54 3.38 -11.72 10.23
CA ARG A 54 4.85 -11.66 10.20
C ARG A 54 5.44 -12.35 8.96
N GLU A 55 4.74 -13.34 8.42
CA GLU A 55 5.06 -13.96 7.14
C GLU A 55 3.81 -13.88 6.26
N VAL A 56 3.90 -13.19 5.13
CA VAL A 56 2.80 -13.05 4.17
C VAL A 56 3.04 -14.06 3.04
N PRO A 57 2.20 -15.11 2.94
CA PRO A 57 2.38 -16.13 1.92
C PRO A 57 1.99 -15.62 0.53
N ARG A 58 2.37 -16.37 -0.51
CA ARG A 58 1.87 -16.16 -1.86
C ARG A 58 0.58 -16.94 -2.08
N PHE A 59 -0.45 -16.27 -2.56
CA PHE A 59 -1.72 -16.89 -2.93
C PHE A 59 -1.81 -17.09 -4.45
N GLY A 60 -2.33 -18.24 -4.88
CA GLY A 60 -2.64 -18.51 -6.28
C GLY A 60 -3.90 -17.78 -6.76
N ALA A 61 -3.90 -17.31 -8.00
CA ALA A 61 -5.04 -16.67 -8.67
C ALA A 61 -4.89 -16.73 -10.20
N PHE A 62 -5.82 -16.10 -10.93
CA PHE A 62 -5.76 -16.01 -12.38
C PHE A 62 -5.91 -14.57 -12.91
N VAL A 63 -5.31 -14.32 -14.07
CA VAL A 63 -5.50 -13.12 -14.89
C VAL A 63 -5.40 -13.50 -16.37
N ASP A 64 -6.36 -13.10 -17.19
CA ASP A 64 -6.37 -13.36 -18.64
C ASP A 64 -6.08 -14.82 -19.06
N GLY A 65 -6.50 -15.77 -18.22
CA GLY A 65 -6.29 -17.19 -18.48
C GLY A 65 -4.96 -17.76 -17.98
N GLU A 66 -4.08 -16.94 -17.42
CA GLU A 66 -2.80 -17.34 -16.84
C GLU A 66 -2.87 -17.39 -15.31
N ARG A 67 -2.20 -18.38 -14.70
CA ARG A 67 -2.03 -18.45 -13.25
C ARG A 67 -1.02 -17.40 -12.81
N VAL A 68 -1.34 -16.69 -11.75
CA VAL A 68 -0.48 -15.71 -11.08
C VAL A 68 -0.45 -15.94 -9.59
N GLU A 69 0.56 -15.37 -8.94
CA GLU A 69 0.68 -15.35 -7.48
C GLU A 69 0.52 -13.91 -6.99
N TYR A 70 -0.01 -13.71 -5.79
CA TYR A 70 -0.12 -12.38 -5.18
C TYR A 70 0.07 -12.43 -3.67
N TRP A 71 0.35 -11.27 -3.07
CA TRP A 71 0.33 -11.11 -1.60
C TRP A 71 -0.94 -10.37 -1.19
N LEU A 72 -1.56 -10.75 -0.08
CA LEU A 72 -2.68 -10.02 0.52
C LEU A 72 -2.18 -9.16 1.69
N LEU A 73 -2.21 -7.84 1.54
CA LEU A 73 -1.70 -6.88 2.53
C LEU A 73 -2.82 -6.13 3.28
N GLY A 74 -4.05 -6.63 3.18
CA GLY A 74 -5.21 -6.09 3.87
C GLY A 74 -5.97 -5.00 3.09
N GLU A 75 -6.82 -4.26 3.80
CA GLU A 75 -7.59 -3.16 3.25
C GLU A 75 -6.75 -1.88 3.14
N ALA A 76 -6.93 -1.10 2.08
CA ALA A 76 -6.18 0.14 1.88
C ALA A 76 -7.06 1.29 1.35
N PRO A 77 -6.80 2.53 1.76
CA PRO A 77 -7.49 3.68 1.18
C PRO A 77 -6.97 3.98 -0.24
N ARG A 78 -7.83 4.59 -1.06
CA ARG A 78 -7.46 5.09 -2.40
C ARG A 78 -6.61 6.36 -2.37
N THR A 79 -6.53 7.02 -1.23
CA THR A 79 -5.81 8.29 -1.07
C THR A 79 -4.35 8.00 -0.78
N PRO A 80 -3.42 8.38 -1.67
CA PRO A 80 -2.00 8.22 -1.41
C PRO A 80 -1.53 9.22 -0.35
N MET A 81 -0.57 8.82 0.49
CA MET A 81 0.06 9.72 1.45
C MET A 81 1.27 10.43 0.84
N PRO A 82 1.54 11.71 1.15
CA PRO A 82 2.70 12.41 0.59
C PRO A 82 4.04 11.83 1.08
N ALA A 83 4.96 11.57 0.16
CA ALA A 83 6.33 11.17 0.50
C ALA A 83 7.37 12.04 -0.24
N VAL A 84 8.40 12.49 0.48
CA VAL A 84 9.52 13.22 -0.13
C VAL A 84 10.66 12.28 -0.44
N VAL A 85 11.12 12.39 -1.68
CA VAL A 85 12.39 11.83 -2.17
C VAL A 85 13.38 12.99 -2.29
N LEU A 86 14.54 12.85 -1.66
CA LEU A 86 15.64 13.76 -1.91
C LEU A 86 16.34 13.36 -3.20
N CYS A 87 16.65 14.35 -4.02
CA CYS A 87 17.33 14.13 -5.30
C CYS A 87 18.36 15.23 -5.58
N ARG A 88 19.28 14.98 -6.50
CA ARG A 88 20.27 15.95 -6.98
C ARG A 88 19.97 16.28 -8.43
N ASP A 89 20.01 17.56 -8.78
CA ASP A 89 19.89 17.96 -10.18
C ASP A 89 21.16 17.57 -10.95
N GLU A 90 21.02 16.66 -11.92
CA GLU A 90 22.06 16.27 -12.86
C GLU A 90 21.62 16.66 -14.28
N GLY A 91 21.82 17.94 -14.62
CA GLY A 91 21.58 18.44 -15.98
C GLY A 91 20.10 18.62 -16.32
N GLY A 92 19.30 19.11 -15.36
CA GLY A 92 17.86 19.34 -15.48
C GLY A 92 17.02 18.10 -15.14
N THR A 93 17.62 17.06 -14.60
CA THR A 93 16.93 15.84 -14.15
C THR A 93 17.23 15.62 -12.67
N CYS A 94 16.20 15.47 -11.85
CA CYS A 94 16.41 15.22 -10.43
C CYS A 94 16.63 13.73 -10.18
N GLU A 95 17.86 13.37 -9.86
CA GLU A 95 18.33 12.01 -9.64
C GLU A 95 18.26 11.67 -8.14
N PRO A 96 17.47 10.65 -7.71
CA PRO A 96 17.37 10.30 -6.29
C PRO A 96 18.74 10.03 -5.66
N ILE A 97 18.97 10.57 -4.46
CA ILE A 97 20.18 10.30 -3.67
C ILE A 97 19.92 9.15 -2.68
N ASP A 98 20.99 8.58 -2.13
CA ASP A 98 20.91 7.55 -1.08
C ASP A 98 20.40 8.15 0.24
N HIS A 99 19.08 8.29 0.33
CA HIS A 99 18.37 8.82 1.46
C HIS A 99 16.98 8.15 1.53
N PRO A 100 16.60 7.59 2.70
CA PRO A 100 15.26 7.03 2.90
C PRO A 100 14.13 8.00 2.55
N LEU A 101 12.98 7.46 2.13
CA LEU A 101 11.76 8.24 1.90
C LEU A 101 11.32 8.95 3.18
N ILE A 102 10.75 10.14 3.05
CA ILE A 102 10.28 10.93 4.19
C ILE A 102 8.76 11.01 4.15
N VAL A 103 8.11 10.43 5.16
CA VAL A 103 6.65 10.41 5.33
C VAL A 103 6.29 11.01 6.69
N ASP A 104 4.98 11.15 6.95
CA ASP A 104 4.49 11.74 8.20
C ASP A 104 3.48 10.87 8.95
N ALA A 105 2.70 10.04 8.23
CA ALA A 105 1.68 9.18 8.80
C ALA A 105 2.14 7.71 8.88
N LEU A 106 1.63 6.99 9.86
CA LEU A 106 1.84 5.56 10.11
C LEU A 106 0.52 4.77 10.09
N PRO A 107 0.56 3.43 9.97
CA PRO A 107 -0.63 2.58 10.10
C PRO A 107 -1.48 2.95 11.32
N GLY A 108 -2.79 3.06 11.14
CA GLY A 108 -3.75 3.50 12.16
C GLY A 108 -3.89 5.03 12.32
N GLU A 109 -3.05 5.85 11.67
CA GLU A 109 -3.16 7.31 11.73
C GLU A 109 -4.00 7.89 10.57
N GLU A 110 -4.61 9.04 10.81
CA GLU A 110 -5.31 9.79 9.76
C GLU A 110 -4.33 10.18 8.64
N GLY A 111 -4.73 9.92 7.39
CA GLY A 111 -3.93 10.24 6.21
C GLY A 111 -2.88 9.19 5.84
N TYR A 112 -2.76 8.09 6.59
CA TYR A 112 -1.96 6.94 6.18
C TYR A 112 -2.59 6.20 4.99
N GLY A 113 -1.74 5.75 4.07
CA GLY A 113 -2.06 4.78 3.03
C GLY A 113 -0.77 4.13 2.52
N PRO A 114 -0.80 2.87 2.04
CA PRO A 114 0.39 2.15 1.59
C PRO A 114 0.95 2.69 0.27
N TYR A 115 0.23 3.60 -0.38
CA TYR A 115 0.61 4.26 -1.62
C TYR A 115 1.15 5.65 -1.33
N LEU A 116 2.31 5.96 -1.89
CA LEU A 116 3.01 7.22 -1.66
C LEU A 116 2.88 8.14 -2.86
N ALA A 117 2.35 9.34 -2.67
CA ALA A 117 2.40 10.41 -3.67
C ALA A 117 3.78 11.09 -3.60
N ILE A 118 4.59 10.92 -4.64
CA ILE A 118 6.00 11.32 -4.60
C ILE A 118 6.17 12.82 -4.89
N GLU A 119 6.88 13.48 -3.98
CA GLU A 119 7.38 14.84 -4.11
C GLU A 119 8.92 14.80 -4.17
N LEU A 120 9.49 15.55 -5.12
CA LEU A 120 10.93 15.68 -5.26
C LEU A 120 11.41 16.94 -4.58
N ALA A 121 12.36 16.81 -3.65
CA ALA A 121 13.09 17.93 -3.07
C ALA A 121 14.55 17.88 -3.54
N ALA A 122 14.92 18.82 -4.42
CA ALA A 122 16.28 18.91 -4.92
C ALA A 122 17.22 19.39 -3.81
N VAL A 123 18.32 18.68 -3.59
CA VAL A 123 19.38 19.13 -2.67
C VAL A 123 20.21 20.21 -3.34
N THR A 124 20.58 21.23 -2.58
CA THR A 124 21.44 22.32 -3.04
C THR A 124 22.92 21.99 -2.80
N GLU A 125 23.82 22.85 -3.29
CA GLU A 125 25.26 22.79 -2.99
C GLU A 125 25.59 22.91 -1.49
N ARG A 126 24.65 23.39 -0.66
CA ARG A 126 24.85 23.47 0.79
C ARG A 126 24.59 22.15 1.50
N TYR A 127 23.85 21.24 0.87
CA TYR A 127 23.57 19.92 1.43
C TYR A 127 24.86 19.09 1.46
N ALA A 128 25.31 18.78 2.68
CA ALA A 128 26.54 18.04 2.96
C ALA A 128 26.26 16.60 3.44
N GLY A 129 25.06 16.08 3.18
CA GLY A 129 24.65 14.72 3.55
C GLY A 129 23.88 14.65 4.87
N GLU A 130 23.30 15.76 5.32
CA GLU A 130 22.43 15.83 6.49
C GLU A 130 21.31 14.78 6.44
N ARG A 131 20.86 14.30 7.60
CA ARG A 131 19.67 13.44 7.67
C ARG A 131 18.44 14.30 7.85
N ILE A 132 17.52 14.21 6.89
CA ILE A 132 16.22 14.88 6.92
C ILE A 132 15.18 13.79 7.25
N THR A 133 14.67 13.78 8.47
CA THR A 133 13.97 12.59 9.01
C THR A 133 12.48 12.81 9.28
N SER A 134 11.93 13.95 8.88
CA SER A 134 10.52 14.31 9.05
C SER A 134 10.09 15.40 8.07
N ARG A 135 8.79 15.65 7.94
CA ARG A 135 8.30 16.80 7.15
C ARG A 135 8.72 18.14 7.72
N ALA A 136 8.69 18.31 9.04
CA ALA A 136 9.25 19.50 9.70
C ALA A 136 10.74 19.71 9.35
N ALA A 137 11.52 18.62 9.25
CA ALA A 137 12.92 18.70 8.84
C ALA A 137 13.09 19.11 7.37
N VAL A 138 12.16 18.70 6.48
CA VAL A 138 12.14 19.15 5.08
C VAL A 138 11.92 20.66 5.03
N ASP A 139 10.92 21.18 5.74
CA ASP A 139 10.63 22.62 5.77
C ASP A 139 11.81 23.43 6.33
N ALA A 140 12.38 22.97 7.45
CA ALA A 140 13.57 23.59 8.03
C ALA A 140 14.78 23.55 7.09
N ALA A 141 14.91 22.50 6.27
CA ALA A 141 15.99 22.36 5.30
C ALA A 141 15.80 23.31 4.10
N VAL A 142 14.55 23.54 3.68
CA VAL A 142 14.21 24.58 2.68
C VAL A 142 14.56 25.96 3.23
N ASP A 143 14.15 26.29 4.47
CA ASP A 143 14.43 27.58 5.10
C ASP A 143 15.93 27.86 5.25
N ARG A 144 16.74 26.82 5.48
CA ARG A 144 18.22 26.92 5.56
C ARG A 144 18.90 26.94 4.19
N GLY A 145 18.13 26.73 3.12
CA GLY A 145 18.63 26.60 1.76
C GLY A 145 19.50 25.37 1.56
N LEU A 146 19.20 24.27 2.27
CA LEU A 146 19.78 22.95 2.02
C LEU A 146 19.00 22.21 0.92
N LEU A 147 17.67 22.39 0.89
CA LEU A 147 16.77 21.84 -0.12
C LEU A 147 16.07 22.96 -0.89
N GLU A 148 15.67 22.67 -2.12
CA GLU A 148 14.60 23.39 -2.80
C GLU A 148 13.22 22.91 -2.30
N ALA A 149 12.20 23.73 -2.49
CA ALA A 149 10.83 23.37 -2.10
C ALA A 149 10.38 22.09 -2.84
N PRO A 150 9.75 21.12 -2.15
CA PRO A 150 9.28 19.90 -2.79
C PRO A 150 8.30 20.19 -3.93
N VAL A 151 8.44 19.46 -5.03
CA VAL A 151 7.55 19.53 -6.19
C VAL A 151 6.92 18.16 -6.43
N ALA A 152 5.60 18.11 -6.55
CA ALA A 152 4.88 16.89 -6.88
C ALA A 152 5.34 16.32 -8.23
N LEU A 153 5.79 15.06 -8.22
CA LEU A 153 6.26 14.37 -9.42
C LEU A 153 5.12 13.81 -10.28
N GLY A 154 3.94 13.60 -9.69
CA GLY A 154 2.85 12.85 -10.30
C GLY A 154 3.17 11.35 -10.45
N ALA A 155 4.10 10.84 -9.63
CA ALA A 155 4.48 9.44 -9.56
C ALA A 155 4.11 8.86 -8.18
N HIS A 156 4.00 7.53 -8.12
CA HIS A 156 3.67 6.82 -6.89
C HIS A 156 4.70 5.74 -6.56
N ALA A 157 4.79 5.41 -5.28
CA ALA A 157 5.46 4.19 -4.82
C ALA A 157 4.50 3.38 -3.96
N HIS A 158 4.66 2.06 -3.98
CA HIS A 158 3.94 1.14 -3.10
C HIS A 158 4.90 0.73 -1.97
N CYS A 159 4.58 1.18 -0.76
CA CYS A 159 5.43 1.10 0.44
C CYS A 159 4.54 0.98 1.68
N PRO A 160 3.77 -0.12 1.82
CA PRO A 160 3.05 -0.43 3.05
C PRO A 160 4.06 -0.51 4.20
N ILE A 161 3.83 0.31 5.23
CA ILE A 161 4.66 0.37 6.43
C ILE A 161 4.29 -0.81 7.31
N VAL A 162 5.30 -1.56 7.74
CA VAL A 162 5.13 -2.84 8.42
C VAL A 162 6.08 -2.97 9.60
N HIS A 163 5.82 -3.95 10.47
CA HIS A 163 6.78 -4.34 11.49
C HIS A 163 8.14 -4.77 10.84
N PRO A 164 9.32 -4.44 11.41
CA PRO A 164 10.64 -4.78 10.84
C PRO A 164 10.91 -6.28 10.65
N ASP A 165 10.14 -7.13 11.33
CA ASP A 165 10.23 -8.59 11.21
C ASP A 165 9.28 -9.17 10.16
N ALA A 166 8.38 -8.36 9.57
CA ALA A 166 7.48 -8.80 8.54
C ALA A 166 8.24 -9.22 7.28
N ARG A 167 7.81 -10.31 6.63
CA ARG A 167 8.42 -10.88 5.43
C ARG A 167 7.34 -11.19 4.41
N LEU A 168 7.64 -10.91 3.14
CA LEU A 168 6.88 -11.42 2.00
C LEU A 168 7.52 -12.73 1.54
N GLU A 169 6.73 -13.78 1.36
CA GLU A 169 7.22 -15.02 0.77
C GLU A 169 7.75 -14.76 -0.64
N GLY A 170 9.03 -15.10 -0.86
CA GLY A 170 9.72 -14.83 -2.12
C GLY A 170 9.88 -13.34 -2.47
N GLY A 171 9.64 -12.43 -1.52
CA GLY A 171 9.78 -10.98 -1.72
C GLY A 171 11.09 -10.40 -1.19
N GLU A 172 11.33 -9.12 -1.49
CA GLU A 172 12.43 -8.36 -0.89
C GLU A 172 12.12 -8.05 0.59
N PRO A 173 13.16 -7.97 1.47
CA PRO A 173 12.95 -7.53 2.84
C PRO A 173 12.47 -6.07 2.89
N PRO A 174 11.78 -5.67 3.98
CA PRO A 174 11.42 -4.27 4.20
C PRO A 174 12.63 -3.34 4.11
N VAL A 175 12.41 -2.13 3.58
CA VAL A 175 13.42 -1.07 3.48
C VAL A 175 13.08 0.06 4.43
N PRO A 176 14.09 0.78 4.94
CA PRO A 176 13.87 1.84 5.90
C PRO A 176 13.27 3.09 5.24
N ILE A 177 12.40 3.75 6.00
CA ILE A 177 11.85 5.08 5.71
C ILE A 177 12.00 5.98 6.95
N HIS A 178 11.95 7.29 6.75
CA HIS A 178 11.96 8.27 7.82
C HIS A 178 10.57 8.80 8.11
N VAL A 179 10.25 8.90 9.40
CA VAL A 179 8.99 9.43 9.90
C VAL A 179 9.23 10.15 11.22
N ARG A 180 8.85 11.43 11.30
CA ARG A 180 8.85 12.22 12.55
C ARG A 180 10.15 12.11 13.38
N GLY A 181 11.32 12.07 12.73
CA GLY A 181 12.62 11.97 13.40
C GLY A 181 13.11 10.55 13.67
N MET A 182 12.33 9.55 13.30
CA MET A 182 12.56 8.12 13.54
C MET A 182 12.65 7.36 12.22
N ARG A 183 13.01 6.08 12.32
CA ARG A 183 13.01 5.12 11.21
C ARG A 183 11.88 4.09 11.39
N ALA A 184 11.07 3.91 10.35
CA ALA A 184 10.15 2.78 10.20
C ALA A 184 10.60 1.95 8.98
N ASP A 185 9.92 0.83 8.72
CA ASP A 185 10.24 -0.08 7.62
C ASP A 185 9.00 -0.29 6.76
N CYS A 186 9.18 -0.45 5.44
CA CYS A 186 8.08 -0.72 4.51
C CYS A 186 8.49 -1.75 3.45
N PHE A 187 7.52 -2.50 2.90
CA PHE A 187 7.80 -3.31 1.72
C PHE A 187 7.86 -2.43 0.47
N HIS A 188 8.99 -2.33 -0.21
CA HIS A 188 9.06 -1.60 -1.48
C HIS A 188 8.63 -2.50 -2.64
N ILE A 189 7.35 -2.43 -3.00
CA ILE A 189 6.74 -3.32 -4.01
C ILE A 189 6.69 -2.62 -5.37
N GLY A 190 6.87 -3.40 -6.45
CA GLY A 190 6.77 -2.88 -7.82
C GLY A 190 8.06 -2.27 -8.40
N ARG A 191 9.25 -2.69 -7.93
CA ARG A 191 10.53 -2.39 -8.60
C ARG A 191 10.53 -2.96 -10.03
N GLY A 192 10.18 -2.15 -11.04
CA GLY A 192 10.38 -2.55 -12.45
C GLY A 192 9.52 -1.87 -13.51
N THR A 193 8.37 -1.29 -13.18
CA THR A 193 7.42 -0.77 -14.20
C THR A 193 7.69 0.69 -14.64
N GLY A 194 8.70 1.34 -14.06
CA GLY A 194 9.17 2.67 -14.43
C GLY A 194 10.67 2.81 -14.22
N ARG A 195 11.29 3.86 -14.79
CA ARG A 195 12.71 4.18 -14.56
C ARG A 195 12.94 4.32 -13.05
N ARG A 196 13.47 3.26 -12.41
CA ARG A 196 14.03 3.20 -11.04
C ARG A 196 13.08 2.93 -9.87
N GLY A 197 11.98 2.18 -10.07
CA GLY A 197 11.14 1.75 -8.95
C GLY A 197 10.25 2.85 -8.34
N LEU A 198 10.17 4.00 -9.01
CA LEU A 198 9.07 4.95 -8.91
C LEU A 198 8.07 4.54 -9.99
N GLY A 199 6.91 4.02 -9.59
CA GLY A 199 5.92 3.47 -10.51
C GLY A 199 5.52 4.51 -11.56
N ALA A 200 5.59 4.12 -12.83
CA ALA A 200 5.01 4.93 -13.89
C ALA A 200 3.48 4.88 -13.77
N ARG A 201 2.87 6.04 -13.49
CA ARG A 201 1.42 6.35 -13.62
C ARG A 201 0.43 5.34 -12.99
N VAL A 202 0.23 5.43 -11.68
CA VAL A 202 -0.95 4.86 -10.97
C VAL A 202 -1.92 5.99 -10.56
N LEU A 203 -2.15 6.97 -11.45
CA LEU A 203 -3.09 8.07 -11.18
C LEU A 203 -4.23 8.10 -12.18
N GLU A 204 -5.44 8.12 -11.64
CA GLU A 204 -6.53 8.88 -12.25
C GLU A 204 -6.22 10.38 -12.18
N SER A 205 -6.78 11.16 -13.10
CA SER A 205 -6.61 12.62 -13.23
C SER A 205 -6.88 13.48 -11.97
N ALA A 206 -7.22 12.89 -10.83
CA ALA A 206 -7.60 13.53 -9.57
C ALA A 206 -6.69 13.23 -8.36
N GLY A 207 -5.55 12.55 -8.52
CA GLY A 207 -4.62 12.31 -7.41
C GLY A 207 -4.96 11.11 -6.51
N THR A 208 -5.86 10.23 -6.96
CA THR A 208 -6.19 8.96 -6.30
C THR A 208 -5.48 7.80 -6.99
N VAL A 209 -5.22 6.74 -6.22
CA VAL A 209 -4.68 5.49 -6.73
C VAL A 209 -5.71 4.85 -7.67
N LEU A 210 -5.24 4.43 -8.84
CA LEU A 210 -6.01 3.65 -9.80
C LEU A 210 -6.53 2.38 -9.14
N VAL A 211 -7.79 2.02 -9.41
CA VAL A 211 -8.41 0.83 -8.84
C VAL A 211 -8.88 -0.09 -9.95
N ARG A 212 -8.62 -1.39 -9.82
CA ARG A 212 -9.15 -2.45 -10.69
C ARG A 212 -10.01 -3.41 -9.89
N ASN A 213 -10.76 -4.26 -10.56
CA ASN A 213 -11.58 -5.25 -9.87
C ASN A 213 -10.78 -6.52 -9.61
N VAL A 214 -10.94 -7.08 -8.40
CA VAL A 214 -10.62 -8.47 -8.10
C VAL A 214 -11.93 -9.21 -7.84
N TYR A 215 -12.12 -10.35 -8.50
CA TYR A 215 -13.36 -11.11 -8.44
C TYR A 215 -13.16 -12.35 -7.55
N VAL A 216 -13.95 -12.46 -6.49
CA VAL A 216 -13.95 -13.61 -5.59
C VAL A 216 -15.19 -14.44 -5.87
N LEU A 217 -14.99 -15.68 -6.29
CA LEU A 217 -16.05 -16.55 -6.80
C LEU A 217 -16.66 -17.41 -5.69
N THR A 218 -17.98 -17.58 -5.73
CA THR A 218 -18.75 -18.51 -4.90
C THR A 218 -19.73 -19.26 -5.79
N ARG A 219 -19.90 -20.57 -5.63
CA ARG A 219 -20.92 -21.30 -6.40
C ARG A 219 -22.32 -21.04 -5.88
N GLU A 220 -23.32 -21.08 -6.77
CA GLU A 220 -24.73 -21.01 -6.40
C GLU A 220 -25.07 -22.12 -5.38
N GLY A 221 -25.56 -21.70 -4.21
CA GLY A 221 -25.92 -22.61 -3.12
C GLY A 221 -24.79 -22.93 -2.15
N GLU A 222 -23.56 -22.48 -2.40
CA GLU A 222 -22.46 -22.48 -1.43
C GLU A 222 -22.46 -21.16 -0.63
N ASP A 223 -21.93 -21.21 0.60
CA ASP A 223 -21.82 -20.07 1.52
C ASP A 223 -20.37 -19.56 1.69
N ALA A 224 -19.40 -20.23 1.04
CA ALA A 224 -17.98 -19.91 1.11
C ALA A 224 -17.38 -19.68 -0.28
N PRO A 225 -16.37 -18.81 -0.40
CA PRO A 225 -15.68 -18.59 -1.67
C PRO A 225 -14.81 -19.79 -2.08
N LEU A 226 -14.49 -19.84 -3.36
CA LEU A 226 -13.49 -20.73 -3.97
C LEU A 226 -12.08 -20.17 -3.73
N ASN A 227 -11.76 -19.96 -2.46
CA ASN A 227 -10.50 -19.41 -1.99
C ASN A 227 -10.20 -20.08 -0.64
N GLU A 228 -9.11 -20.83 -0.57
CA GLU A 228 -8.77 -21.66 0.58
C GLU A 228 -8.56 -20.84 1.86
N ALA A 229 -7.83 -19.74 1.75
CA ALA A 229 -7.54 -18.84 2.87
C ALA A 229 -8.81 -18.23 3.47
N MET A 230 -9.72 -17.75 2.61
CA MET A 230 -11.00 -17.18 3.04
C MET A 230 -11.96 -18.25 3.59
N ARG A 231 -11.87 -19.47 3.07
CA ARG A 231 -12.67 -20.62 3.53
C ARG A 231 -12.07 -21.31 4.75
N ASN A 232 -10.80 -21.05 5.06
CA ASN A 232 -9.98 -21.78 6.03
C ASN A 232 -10.05 -23.30 5.80
N ALA A 233 -9.87 -23.72 4.55
CA ALA A 233 -9.93 -25.11 4.13
C ALA A 233 -9.00 -25.38 2.93
N ASP A 234 -8.29 -26.51 2.99
CA ASP A 234 -7.50 -27.08 1.90
C ASP A 234 -8.47 -27.69 0.87
N LEU A 235 -8.70 -26.96 -0.23
CA LEU A 235 -9.61 -27.28 -1.32
C LEU A 235 -8.97 -28.23 -2.33
N THR A 236 -7.67 -28.10 -2.59
CA THR A 236 -6.96 -28.94 -3.57
C THR A 236 -6.41 -30.23 -2.97
N GLY A 237 -6.27 -30.30 -1.64
CA GLY A 237 -5.81 -31.46 -0.88
C GLY A 237 -4.29 -31.59 -0.84
N ASP A 238 -3.54 -30.54 -1.14
CA ASP A 238 -2.07 -30.56 -1.19
C ASP A 238 -1.39 -30.24 0.16
N GLY A 239 -2.19 -29.82 1.15
CA GLY A 239 -1.79 -29.63 2.52
C GLY A 239 -1.47 -28.18 2.92
N ASP A 240 -1.71 -27.21 2.04
CA ASP A 240 -1.71 -25.79 2.42
C ASP A 240 -3.10 -25.14 2.31
N GLN A 241 -3.16 -23.80 2.30
CA GLN A 241 -4.39 -23.01 2.22
C GLN A 241 -4.19 -21.75 1.38
N VAL A 242 -3.31 -21.80 0.36
CA VAL A 242 -2.95 -20.64 -0.44
C VAL A 242 -3.57 -20.62 -1.84
N ASP A 243 -4.38 -21.63 -2.18
CA ASP A 243 -4.98 -21.71 -3.51
C ASP A 243 -6.27 -20.88 -3.61
N SER A 244 -6.48 -20.26 -4.77
CA SER A 244 -7.74 -19.57 -5.04
C SER A 244 -8.13 -19.49 -6.52
N ASN A 245 -9.43 -19.33 -6.74
CA ASN A 245 -10.04 -18.99 -8.01
C ASN A 245 -10.27 -17.48 -8.17
N ASN A 246 -9.55 -16.65 -7.40
CA ASN A 246 -9.68 -15.22 -7.55
C ASN A 246 -9.21 -14.78 -8.95
N LEU A 247 -9.93 -13.83 -9.54
CA LEU A 247 -9.60 -13.29 -10.86
C LEU A 247 -9.17 -11.83 -10.71
N PHE A 248 -8.03 -11.47 -11.27
CA PHE A 248 -7.59 -10.09 -11.38
C PHE A 248 -7.98 -9.53 -12.75
N GLY A 249 -8.52 -8.31 -12.78
CA GLY A 249 -8.90 -7.65 -14.04
C GLY A 249 -7.74 -6.99 -14.80
N ALA A 250 -6.50 -7.11 -14.30
CA ALA A 250 -5.29 -6.62 -14.98
C ALA A 250 -4.05 -7.37 -14.44
N GLY A 251 -3.08 -7.66 -15.31
CA GLY A 251 -1.83 -8.32 -14.97
C GLY A 251 -0.66 -7.34 -14.82
N LEU A 252 0.48 -7.81 -14.28
CA LEU A 252 1.70 -6.98 -14.11
C LEU A 252 2.22 -6.33 -15.40
N GLY A 253 1.93 -6.93 -16.55
CA GLY A 253 2.33 -6.44 -17.86
C GLY A 253 1.44 -5.33 -18.41
N ASP A 254 0.26 -5.11 -17.82
CA ASP A 254 -0.71 -4.17 -18.33
C ASP A 254 -0.38 -2.73 -17.95
N ALA A 255 -0.67 -1.82 -18.87
CA ALA A 255 -0.36 -0.40 -18.71
C ALA A 255 -1.14 0.26 -17.55
N ASP A 256 -2.17 -0.42 -17.07
CA ASP A 256 -3.14 0.06 -16.13
C ASP A 256 -3.25 -0.87 -14.90
N TYR A 257 -2.24 -1.73 -14.71
CA TYR A 257 -2.02 -2.48 -13.49
C TYR A 257 -1.98 -1.57 -12.26
N THR A 258 -2.59 -2.05 -11.18
CA THR A 258 -2.54 -1.43 -9.86
C THR A 258 -2.51 -2.51 -8.79
N PRO A 259 -1.78 -2.33 -7.69
CA PRO A 259 -1.89 -3.21 -6.53
C PRO A 259 -3.17 -2.99 -5.70
N LEU A 260 -3.96 -1.95 -5.99
CA LEU A 260 -5.19 -1.62 -5.25
C LEU A 260 -6.43 -2.13 -5.99
N TRP A 261 -7.16 -3.06 -5.35
CA TRP A 261 -8.27 -3.77 -5.98
C TRP A 261 -9.59 -3.51 -5.28
N GLN A 262 -10.63 -3.15 -6.04
CA GLN A 262 -12.01 -3.20 -5.58
C GLN A 262 -12.49 -4.64 -5.57
N LEU A 263 -12.98 -5.09 -4.42
CA LEU A 263 -13.51 -6.44 -4.29
C LEU A 263 -14.89 -6.55 -4.96
N VAL A 264 -15.03 -7.52 -5.86
CA VAL A 264 -16.30 -7.94 -6.46
C VAL A 264 -16.60 -9.36 -6.02
N THR A 265 -17.63 -9.55 -5.23
CA THR A 265 -18.11 -10.91 -4.89
C THR A 265 -19.01 -11.39 -6.02
N VAL A 266 -18.75 -12.57 -6.59
CA VAL A 266 -19.48 -13.11 -7.74
C VAL A 266 -20.01 -14.50 -7.42
N THR A 267 -21.30 -14.70 -7.62
CA THR A 267 -21.93 -16.02 -7.59
C THR A 267 -21.97 -16.59 -9.00
N VAL A 268 -21.35 -17.75 -9.19
CA VAL A 268 -21.29 -18.50 -10.46
C VAL A 268 -22.21 -19.72 -10.41
N PRO A 269 -22.56 -20.36 -11.54
CA PRO A 269 -23.36 -21.58 -11.56
C PRO A 269 -22.84 -22.68 -10.63
N ALA A 270 -23.75 -23.50 -10.10
CA ALA A 270 -23.42 -24.55 -9.15
C ALA A 270 -22.50 -25.66 -9.71
N ASP A 271 -22.43 -25.80 -11.03
CA ASP A 271 -21.63 -26.81 -11.72
C ASP A 271 -20.30 -26.27 -12.28
N THR A 272 -19.95 -25.00 -12.02
CA THR A 272 -18.69 -24.40 -12.47
C THR A 272 -17.48 -25.14 -11.92
N GLY A 273 -16.61 -25.62 -12.82
CA GLY A 273 -15.34 -26.25 -12.48
C GLY A 273 -14.34 -25.26 -11.88
N SER A 274 -13.68 -25.65 -10.79
CA SER A 274 -12.66 -24.85 -10.09
C SER A 274 -11.54 -25.75 -9.53
N ILE A 275 -10.56 -25.14 -8.86
CA ILE A 275 -9.39 -25.80 -8.27
C ILE A 275 -9.76 -26.99 -7.37
N ASP A 276 -10.89 -26.89 -6.64
CA ASP A 276 -11.41 -27.92 -5.75
C ASP A 276 -12.01 -29.14 -6.49
N THR A 277 -12.52 -28.92 -7.70
CA THR A 277 -13.08 -30.01 -8.53
C THR A 277 -12.02 -30.71 -9.37
N SER A 278 -10.97 -29.97 -9.77
CA SER A 278 -9.81 -30.51 -10.48
C SER A 278 -8.79 -31.13 -9.51
N MET A 279 -8.80 -30.70 -8.25
CA MET A 279 -7.73 -30.95 -7.26
C MET A 279 -6.37 -30.47 -7.80
N ASP A 280 -6.38 -29.34 -8.52
CA ASP A 280 -5.23 -28.75 -9.19
C ASP A 280 -5.40 -27.22 -9.25
N GLU A 281 -4.55 -26.51 -8.50
CA GLU A 281 -4.54 -25.05 -8.40
C GLU A 281 -4.31 -24.32 -9.74
N ALA A 282 -3.78 -25.01 -10.76
CA ALA A 282 -3.56 -24.44 -12.08
C ALA A 282 -4.76 -24.66 -13.04
N VAL A 283 -5.79 -25.38 -12.61
CA VAL A 283 -6.91 -25.79 -13.48
C VAL A 283 -8.24 -25.30 -12.91
N ALA A 284 -8.85 -24.36 -13.63
CA ALA A 284 -10.20 -23.88 -13.40
C ALA A 284 -10.95 -23.65 -14.72
N GLU A 285 -12.28 -23.65 -14.67
CA GLU A 285 -13.12 -23.33 -15.83
C GLU A 285 -13.09 -21.83 -16.14
N ILE A 286 -13.03 -21.00 -15.09
CA ILE A 286 -13.02 -19.54 -15.17
C ILE A 286 -11.67 -19.06 -14.67
N THR A 287 -10.91 -18.42 -15.57
CA THR A 287 -9.53 -17.96 -15.37
C THR A 287 -9.30 -16.54 -15.90
N ALA A 288 -10.33 -15.89 -16.46
CA ALA A 288 -10.31 -14.49 -16.86
C ALA A 288 -11.63 -13.82 -16.52
N ASP A 289 -11.61 -12.55 -16.12
CA ASP A 289 -12.81 -11.79 -15.82
C ASP A 289 -13.67 -11.53 -17.06
N THR A 290 -13.05 -11.47 -18.24
CA THR A 290 -13.74 -11.40 -19.53
C THR A 290 -14.60 -12.63 -19.83
N GLN A 291 -14.48 -13.73 -19.10
CA GLN A 291 -15.44 -14.84 -19.17
C GLN A 291 -16.75 -14.51 -18.43
N LEU A 292 -16.69 -13.68 -17.39
CA LEU A 292 -17.81 -13.32 -16.52
C LEU A 292 -18.49 -12.00 -16.92
N PHE A 293 -17.71 -11.01 -17.36
CA PHE A 293 -18.17 -9.65 -17.57
C PHE A 293 -17.74 -9.10 -18.94
N ASP A 294 -18.56 -8.20 -19.48
CA ASP A 294 -18.08 -7.19 -20.43
C ASP A 294 -17.63 -5.97 -19.61
N VAL A 295 -16.37 -5.56 -19.79
CA VAL A 295 -15.73 -4.47 -19.04
C VAL A 295 -15.54 -3.27 -19.95
N ASP A 296 -16.02 -2.10 -19.51
CA ASP A 296 -15.70 -0.84 -20.19
C ASP A 296 -14.24 -0.45 -19.87
N GLU A 297 -13.38 -0.41 -20.89
CA GLU A 297 -11.94 -0.15 -20.73
C GLU A 297 -11.62 1.27 -20.21
N LEU A 298 -12.58 2.20 -20.22
CA LEU A 298 -12.37 3.58 -19.78
C LEU A 298 -12.92 3.83 -18.38
N THR A 299 -14.07 3.26 -18.06
CA THR A 299 -14.78 3.48 -16.78
C THR A 299 -14.63 2.31 -15.81
N TYR A 300 -14.18 1.15 -16.29
CA TYR A 300 -14.14 -0.12 -15.56
C TYR A 300 -15.51 -0.55 -15.02
N GLU A 301 -16.59 -0.03 -15.63
CA GLU A 301 -17.94 -0.52 -15.39
C GLU A 301 -18.06 -1.95 -15.95
N ILE A 302 -18.64 -2.83 -15.14
CA ILE A 302 -18.80 -4.25 -15.47
C ILE A 302 -20.27 -4.56 -15.77
N THR A 303 -20.50 -5.32 -16.85
CA THR A 303 -21.80 -5.86 -17.22
C THR A 303 -21.75 -7.39 -17.21
N PRO A 304 -22.56 -8.10 -16.39
CA PRO A 304 -22.49 -9.56 -16.30
C PRO A 304 -22.94 -10.24 -17.59
N LYS A 305 -22.24 -11.29 -18.00
CA LYS A 305 -22.61 -12.14 -19.12
C LYS A 305 -23.70 -13.11 -18.72
N ALA A 306 -24.74 -13.19 -19.55
CA ALA A 306 -25.91 -14.02 -19.26
C ALA A 306 -25.54 -15.51 -19.21
N GLY A 307 -25.83 -16.15 -18.07
CA GLY A 307 -25.54 -17.57 -17.83
C GLY A 307 -24.22 -17.82 -17.11
N GLU A 308 -23.29 -16.86 -17.12
CA GLU A 308 -21.97 -16.98 -16.48
C GLU A 308 -21.96 -16.43 -15.04
N VAL A 309 -22.82 -15.43 -14.77
CA VAL A 309 -22.97 -14.79 -13.46
C VAL A 309 -24.41 -14.93 -12.98
N VAL A 310 -24.59 -15.51 -11.79
CA VAL A 310 -25.89 -15.63 -11.11
C VAL A 310 -26.21 -14.34 -10.34
N GLU A 311 -25.24 -13.86 -9.57
CA GLU A 311 -25.33 -12.63 -8.77
C GLU A 311 -23.94 -12.01 -8.64
N TYR A 312 -23.85 -10.70 -8.47
CA TYR A 312 -22.60 -10.05 -8.10
C TYR A 312 -22.85 -8.82 -7.22
N ALA A 313 -21.84 -8.46 -6.42
CA ALA A 313 -21.85 -7.23 -5.64
C ALA A 313 -20.48 -6.56 -5.63
N LEU A 314 -20.47 -5.28 -6.00
CA LEU A 314 -19.33 -4.38 -5.81
C LEU A 314 -19.24 -4.01 -4.33
N ARG A 315 -18.08 -4.22 -3.72
CA ARG A 315 -17.82 -3.78 -2.35
C ARG A 315 -17.17 -2.40 -2.37
N GLU A 316 -17.41 -1.63 -1.33
CA GLU A 316 -16.70 -0.35 -1.09
C GLU A 316 -15.33 -0.57 -0.42
N THR A 317 -14.97 -1.82 -0.18
CA THR A 317 -13.67 -2.26 0.33
C THR A 317 -12.66 -2.33 -0.81
N PHE A 318 -11.47 -1.78 -0.58
CA PHE A 318 -10.33 -1.91 -1.47
C PHE A 318 -9.24 -2.71 -0.78
N LEU A 319 -8.67 -3.67 -1.50
CA LEU A 319 -7.64 -4.58 -1.02
C LEU A 319 -6.30 -4.22 -1.63
N ASP A 320 -5.26 -4.19 -0.83
CA ASP A 320 -3.87 -4.09 -1.29
C ASP A 320 -3.36 -5.50 -1.61
N CYS A 321 -3.47 -5.88 -2.89
CA CYS A 321 -3.11 -7.22 -3.38
C CYS A 321 -2.11 -7.13 -4.53
N PRO A 322 -0.85 -6.76 -4.30
CA PRO A 322 0.13 -6.74 -5.37
C PRO A 322 0.37 -8.15 -5.93
N ILE A 323 0.28 -8.28 -7.25
CA ILE A 323 0.70 -9.48 -7.98
C ILE A 323 2.22 -9.64 -7.84
N ALA A 324 2.67 -10.84 -7.48
CA ALA A 324 4.07 -11.17 -7.30
C ALA A 324 4.78 -11.35 -8.66
N PRO A 325 6.02 -10.85 -8.80
CA PRO A 325 6.80 -10.93 -10.04
C PRO A 325 7.44 -12.31 -10.29
#